data_AF-A0A392UKN9-F1
#
_entry.id   AF-A0A392UKN9-F1
#
_cell.length_a   1.000
_cell.length_b   1.000
_cell.length_c   1.000
_cell.angle_alpha   90.00
_cell.angle_beta   90.00
_cell.angle_gamma   90.00
#
_symmetry.space_group_name_H-M   'P 1'
#
loop_
_entity.id
_entity.type
_entity.pdbx_description
1 polymer ?
#
loop_
_entity_poly.entity_id
_entity_poly.type
_entity_poly.pdbx_seq_one_letter_code
_entity_poly.pdbx_strand_id
1 'polypeptide(L)' 'ATLANIVARDNDPGRDGEKRLKRFMSHKPTLFTGGYNPEGAIKWMDEVEIIFEAMGCIEENKTTLGTYVLREEANV' A
#
# COMPACT_ATOMS: atom_id res chain seq x y z
N ALA A 1 33.00 -11.32 -10.60
CA ALA A 1 31.68 -11.94 -10.34
C ALA A 1 30.95 -11.32 -9.13
N THR A 2 31.63 -10.72 -8.15
CA THR A 2 31.03 -10.25 -6.88
C THR A 2 30.05 -9.07 -7.01
N LEU A 3 30.33 -8.10 -7.88
CA LEU A 3 29.47 -6.90 -8.04
C LEU A 3 28.11 -7.21 -8.66
N ALA A 4 28.05 -8.13 -9.65
CA ALA A 4 26.80 -8.54 -10.28
C ALA A 4 25.82 -9.21 -9.29
N ASN A 5 26.36 -9.98 -8.33
CA ASN A 5 25.54 -10.65 -7.30
C ASN A 5 24.99 -9.67 -6.24
N ILE A 6 25.70 -8.57 -5.96
CA ILE A 6 25.21 -7.51 -5.04
C ILE A 6 24.08 -6.72 -5.72
N VAL A 7 24.28 -6.32 -6.98
CA VAL A 7 23.26 -5.63 -7.78
C VAL A 7 22.02 -6.49 -7.98
N ALA A 8 22.16 -7.79 -8.23
CA ALA A 8 21.03 -8.70 -8.38
C ALA A 8 20.21 -8.88 -7.09
N ARG A 9 20.84 -8.80 -5.90
CA ARG A 9 20.15 -8.89 -4.60
C ARG A 9 19.38 -7.61 -4.23
N ASP A 10 19.83 -6.44 -4.68
CA ASP A 10 19.13 -5.17 -4.42
C ASP A 10 18.00 -4.88 -5.43
N ASN A 11 18.06 -5.47 -6.62
CA ASN A 11 17.02 -5.35 -7.65
C ASN A 11 15.94 -6.47 -7.61
N ASP A 12 15.82 -7.18 -6.49
CA ASP A 12 14.76 -8.18 -6.32
C ASP A 12 13.38 -7.47 -6.22
N PRO A 13 12.43 -7.72 -7.14
CA PRO A 13 11.13 -7.06 -7.16
C PRO A 13 10.29 -7.35 -5.91
N GLY A 14 10.45 -8.54 -5.32
CA GLY A 14 9.76 -8.94 -4.09
C GLY A 14 10.23 -8.14 -2.88
N ARG A 15 11.54 -7.91 -2.76
CA ARG A 15 12.15 -7.08 -1.73
C ARG A 15 11.69 -5.62 -1.82
N ASP A 16 11.48 -5.10 -3.03
CA ASP A 16 10.95 -3.76 -3.22
C ASP A 16 9.48 -3.66 -2.77
N GLY A 17 8.67 -4.67 -3.10
CA GLY A 17 7.28 -4.79 -2.63
C GLY A 17 7.16 -4.77 -1.11
N GLU A 18 7.97 -5.54 -0.39
CA GLU A 18 7.98 -5.58 1.08
C GLU A 18 8.39 -4.22 1.69
N LYS A 19 9.42 -3.57 1.13
CA LYS A 19 9.85 -2.23 1.58
C LYS A 19 8.74 -1.20 1.40
N ARG A 20 8.02 -1.23 0.28
CA ARG A 20 6.88 -0.35 0.02
C ARG A 20 5.75 -0.61 1.00
N LEU A 21 5.38 -1.87 1.23
CA LEU A 21 4.36 -2.24 2.22
C LEU A 21 4.74 -1.77 3.63
N LYS A 22 5.97 -2.02 4.06
CA LYS A 22 6.46 -1.58 5.38
C LYS A 22 6.38 -0.06 5.53
N ARG A 23 6.75 0.69 4.48
CA ARG A 23 6.63 2.15 4.46
C ARG A 23 5.17 2.59 4.55
N PHE A 24 4.27 1.98 3.78
CA PHE A 24 2.84 2.26 3.84
C PHE A 24 2.26 2.04 5.24
N MET A 25 2.51 0.88 5.85
CA MET A 25 2.02 0.57 7.20
C MET A 25 2.62 1.48 8.29
N SER A 26 3.82 2.04 8.07
CA SER A 26 4.42 3.00 9.01
C SER A 26 3.65 4.33 9.12
N HIS A 27 2.88 4.68 8.09
CA HIS A 27 1.97 5.84 8.11
C HIS A 27 0.66 5.58 8.86
N LYS A 28 0.43 4.34 9.32
CA LYS A 28 -0.77 3.91 10.06
C LYS A 28 -2.06 4.24 9.31
N PRO A 29 -2.22 3.74 8.07
CA PRO A 29 -3.44 3.97 7.30
C PRO A 29 -4.66 3.44 8.07
N THR A 30 -5.79 4.13 7.93
CA THR A 30 -7.05 3.73 8.56
C THR A 30 -7.61 2.48 7.87
N LEU A 31 -8.21 1.58 8.66
CA LEU A 31 -8.83 0.36 8.13
C LEU A 31 -10.25 0.68 7.65
N PHE A 32 -10.69 -0.02 6.60
CA PHE A 32 -12.05 0.07 6.09
C PHE A 32 -12.73 -1.29 6.16
N THR A 33 -13.83 -1.36 6.90
CA THR A 33 -14.59 -2.60 7.12
C THR A 33 -15.75 -2.78 6.13
N GLY A 34 -16.11 -1.74 5.37
CA GLY A 34 -17.25 -1.76 4.46
C GLY A 34 -18.50 -1.05 5.01
N GLY A 35 -19.68 -1.52 4.61
CA GLY A 35 -20.98 -0.99 5.00
C GLY A 35 -21.56 0.14 4.12
N TYR A 36 -22.84 0.45 4.34
CA TYR A 36 -23.59 1.47 3.60
C TYR A 36 -23.36 2.89 4.14
N ASN A 37 -22.10 3.36 4.09
CA ASN A 37 -21.73 4.72 4.47
C ASN A 37 -20.88 5.40 3.36
N PRO A 38 -21.52 6.05 2.37
CA PRO A 38 -20.81 6.63 1.25
C PRO A 38 -19.88 7.79 1.66
N GLU A 39 -20.30 8.63 2.59
CA GLU A 39 -19.47 9.75 3.09
C GLU A 39 -18.24 9.24 3.85
N GLY A 40 -18.42 8.22 4.68
CA GLY A 40 -17.31 7.56 5.37
C GLY A 40 -16.34 6.88 4.42
N ALA A 41 -16.84 6.25 3.35
CA ALA A 41 -16.01 5.63 2.33
C ALA A 41 -15.18 6.67 1.54
N ILE A 42 -15.80 7.80 1.17
CA ILE A 42 -15.09 8.92 0.50
C ILE A 42 -13.99 9.46 1.41
N LYS A 43 -14.30 9.74 2.68
CA LYS A 43 -13.32 10.25 3.63
C LYS A 43 -12.16 9.26 3.84
N TRP A 44 -12.45 7.98 3.98
CA TRP A 44 -11.42 6.95 4.11
C TRP A 44 -10.52 6.90 2.87
N MET A 45 -11.10 6.99 1.68
CA MET A 45 -10.34 7.01 0.43
C MET A 45 -9.42 8.22 0.36
N ASP A 46 -9.89 9.41 0.71
CA ASP A 46 -9.08 10.64 0.76
C ASP A 46 -7.90 10.50 1.74
N GLU A 47 -8.13 9.94 2.94
CA GLU A 47 -7.08 9.72 3.94
C GLU A 47 -5.99 8.76 3.44
N VAL A 48 -6.37 7.68 2.75
CA VAL A 48 -5.43 6.71 2.19
C VAL A 48 -4.69 7.27 0.96
N GLU A 49 -5.37 8.06 0.13
CA GLU A 49 -4.78 8.70 -1.05
C GLU A 49 -3.66 9.68 -0.67
N ILE A 50 -3.82 10.45 0.40
CA ILE A 50 -2.76 11.32 0.95
C ILE A 50 -1.49 10.54 1.27
N ILE A 51 -1.61 9.31 1.78
CA ILE A 51 -0.46 8.45 2.08
C ILE A 51 0.20 7.99 0.78
N PHE A 52 -0.59 7.61 -0.23
CA PHE A 52 -0.06 7.21 -1.54
C PHE A 52 0.70 8.34 -2.23
N GLU A 53 0.17 9.56 -2.20
CA GLU A 53 0.82 10.75 -2.72
C GLU A 53 2.14 11.03 -1.97
N ALA A 54 2.13 11.01 -0.64
CA ALA A 54 3.33 11.23 0.17
C ALA A 54 4.42 10.16 -0.06
N MET A 55 4.03 8.95 -0.46
CA MET A 55 4.94 7.87 -0.82
C MET A 55 5.40 7.91 -2.28
N GLY A 56 4.75 8.68 -3.15
CA GLY A 56 4.97 8.66 -4.59
C GLY A 56 4.52 7.35 -5.25
N CYS A 57 3.42 6.77 -4.78
CA CYS A 57 2.90 5.51 -5.34
C CYS A 57 2.33 5.71 -6.75
N ILE A 58 2.75 4.85 -7.67
CA ILE A 58 2.07 4.64 -8.96
C ILE A 58 0.80 3.81 -8.76
N GLU A 59 -0.16 3.93 -9.68
CA GLU A 59 -1.49 3.30 -9.57
C GLU A 59 -1.45 1.80 -9.25
N GLU A 60 -0.58 1.03 -9.93
CA GLU A 60 -0.42 -0.41 -9.67
C GLU A 60 -0.05 -0.73 -8.20
N ASN A 61 0.79 0.12 -7.60
CA ASN A 61 1.17 0.01 -6.20
C ASN A 61 0.04 0.42 -5.26
N LYS A 62 -0.77 1.42 -5.63
CA LYS A 62 -1.92 1.87 -4.83
C LYS A 62 -2.93 0.75 -4.66
N THR A 63 -3.30 0.06 -5.73
CA THR A 63 -4.22 -1.08 -5.67
C THR A 63 -3.68 -2.17 -4.75
N THR A 64 -2.40 -2.54 -4.91
CA THR A 64 -1.78 -3.60 -4.12
C THR A 64 -1.69 -3.23 -2.63
N LEU A 65 -1.36 -1.98 -2.30
CA LEU A 65 -1.23 -1.53 -0.91
C LEU A 65 -2.60 -1.30 -0.26
N GLY A 66 -3.58 -0.80 -1.01
CA GLY A 66 -4.94 -0.52 -0.52
C GLY A 66 -5.65 -1.77 -0.01
N THR A 67 -5.40 -2.95 -0.58
CA THR A 67 -6.01 -4.20 -0.10
C THR A 67 -5.58 -4.55 1.34
N TYR A 68 -4.39 -4.12 1.79
CA TYR A 68 -3.90 -4.40 3.14
C TYR A 68 -4.68 -3.70 4.25
N VAL A 69 -5.53 -2.72 3.92
CA VAL A 69 -6.33 -1.96 4.88
C VAL A 69 -7.83 -2.25 4.78
N LEU A 70 -8.24 -3.13 3.86
CA LEU A 70 -9.61 -3.63 3.79
C LEU A 70 -9.83 -4.75 4.81
N ARG A 71 -10.98 -4.75 5.47
CA ARG A 71 -11.36 -5.73 6.49
C ARG A 71 -12.82 -6.12 6.28
N GLU A 72 -13.23 -7.24 6.88
CA GLU A 72 -14.63 -7.67 6.96
C GLU A 72 -15.33 -7.63 5.59
N GLU A 73 -16.45 -6.93 5.45
CA GLU A 73 -17.25 -6.84 4.22
C GLU A 73 -16.47 -6.21 3.05
N ALA A 74 -15.46 -5.40 3.33
CA ALA A 74 -14.63 -4.79 2.30
C ALA A 74 -13.53 -5.73 1.76
N ASN A 75 -13.27 -6.87 2.42
CA ASN A 75 -12.21 -7.82 2.06
C ASN A 75 -12.80 -9.20 1.71
N VAL A 76 -13.60 -9.24 0.65
CA VAL A 76 -14.31 -10.44 0.16
C VAL A 76 -13.79 -10.85 -1.21
#